data_AF-A0A6G3XX33-F1
#
_entry.id   AF-A0A6G3XX33-F1
#
_cell.length_a   1.000
_cell.length_b   1.000
_cell.length_c   1.000
_cell.angle_alpha   90.00
_cell.angle_beta   90.00
_cell.angle_gamma   90.00
#
_symmetry.space_group_name_H-M   'P 1'
#
loop_
_entity.id
_entity.type
_entity.pdbx_description
1 polymer ?
#
loop_
_entity_poly.entity_id
_entity_poly.type
_entity_poly.pdbx_seq_one_letter_code
_entity_poly.pdbx_strand_id
1 'polypeptide(L)'
;SPIGWVQRTYVFVDDRWWPLALCLALAALTAAYGFVLSTRRDVGAGLRAARLGRRTASGALTRPFGLAVRLHRATLLGFGAGLCLMGVMYGSILGEAAD
;
A
#
# COMPACT_ATOMS: atom_id res chain seq x y z
N SER A 1 8.06 12.19 -8.77
CA SER A 1 7.07 11.73 -7.76
C SER A 1 6.01 12.81 -7.57
N PRO A 2 4.80 12.49 -7.09
CA PRO A 2 3.78 13.51 -6.78
C PRO A 2 4.27 14.58 -5.80
N ILE A 3 5.09 14.18 -4.82
CA ILE A 3 5.81 15.10 -3.91
C ILE A 3 6.66 16.11 -4.70
N GLY A 4 7.42 15.65 -5.69
CA GLY A 4 8.26 16.53 -6.52
C GLY A 4 7.46 17.47 -7.44
N TRP A 5 6.21 17.13 -7.80
CA TRP A 5 5.36 18.05 -8.57
C TRP A 5 4.94 19.25 -7.72
N VAL A 6 4.62 19.02 -6.45
CA VAL A 6 4.31 20.09 -5.49
C VAL A 6 5.51 21.01 -5.28
N GLN A 7 6.73 20.47 -5.26
CA GLN A 7 7.94 21.29 -5.19
C GLN A 7 8.17 22.13 -6.47
N ARG A 8 7.76 21.61 -7.64
CA ARG A 8 7.92 22.27 -8.94
C ARG A 8 6.89 23.36 -9.25
N THR A 9 5.97 23.64 -8.32
CA THR A 9 5.08 24.79 -8.49
C THR A 9 5.81 26.11 -8.27
N TYR A 10 6.96 26.11 -7.57
CA TYR A 10 7.77 27.31 -7.32
C TYR A 10 6.91 28.50 -6.86
N VAL A 11 6.02 28.28 -5.89
CA VAL A 11 4.99 29.25 -5.42
C VAL A 11 5.59 30.60 -5.03
N PHE A 12 6.84 30.62 -4.57
CA PHE A 12 7.53 31.85 -4.15
C PHE A 12 8.43 32.48 -5.22
N VAL A 13 8.49 31.92 -6.43
CA VAL A 13 9.37 32.40 -7.52
C VAL A 13 8.59 32.61 -8.81
N ASP A 14 8.11 31.53 -9.43
CA ASP A 14 7.50 31.56 -10.78
C ASP A 14 5.99 31.27 -10.77
N ASP A 15 5.43 30.83 -9.64
CA ASP A 15 4.02 30.46 -9.44
C ASP A 15 3.43 29.57 -10.56
N ARG A 16 4.13 28.47 -10.84
CA ARG A 16 3.73 27.48 -11.84
C ARG A 16 2.61 26.61 -11.29
N TRP A 17 1.36 26.91 -11.64
CA TRP A 17 0.18 26.19 -11.16
C TRP A 17 -0.04 24.80 -11.81
N TRP A 18 0.41 24.59 -13.05
CA TRP A 18 0.09 23.38 -13.81
C TRP A 18 0.52 22.05 -13.16
N PRO A 19 1.60 21.93 -12.34
CA PRO A 19 1.91 20.69 -11.62
C PRO A 19 0.81 20.30 -10.61
N LEU A 20 0.03 21.25 -10.10
CA LEU A 20 -1.14 20.95 -9.26
C LEU A 20 -2.22 20.19 -10.04
N ALA A 21 -2.38 20.49 -11.33
CA ALA A 21 -3.31 19.75 -12.18
C ALA A 21 -2.91 18.27 -12.31
N LEU A 22 -1.60 17.96 -12.32
CA LEU A 22 -1.13 16.56 -12.28
C LEU A 22 -1.51 15.88 -10.95
N CYS A 23 -1.37 16.58 -9.82
CA CYS A 23 -1.78 16.06 -8.52
C CYS A 23 -3.30 15.79 -8.48
N LEU A 24 -4.11 16.72 -8.98
CA LEU A 24 -5.57 16.58 -9.07
C LEU A 24 -5.96 15.43 -10.00
N ALA A 25 -5.31 15.30 -11.16
CA ALA A 25 -5.56 14.21 -12.08
C ALA A 25 -5.23 12.85 -11.42
N LEU A 26 -4.09 12.75 -10.75
CA LEU A 26 -3.70 11.53 -10.04
C LEU A 26 -4.69 11.18 -8.90
N ALA A 27 -5.14 12.19 -8.14
CA ALA A 27 -6.16 12.01 -7.11
C ALA A 27 -7.49 11.51 -7.70
N ALA A 28 -7.95 12.13 -8.79
CA ALA A 28 -9.18 11.72 -9.48
C ALA A 28 -9.06 10.29 -10.04
N LEU A 29 -7.94 9.96 -10.68
CA LEU A 29 -7.69 8.62 -11.24
C LEU A 29 -7.67 7.55 -10.14
N THR A 30 -6.97 7.80 -9.04
CA THR A 30 -6.89 6.85 -7.92
C THR A 30 -8.23 6.70 -7.20
N ALA A 31 -8.97 7.79 -7.01
CA ALA A 31 -10.32 7.76 -6.46
C ALA A 31 -11.27 6.96 -7.37
N ALA A 32 -11.30 7.26 -8.67
CA ALA A 32 -12.12 6.55 -9.64
C ALA A 32 -11.77 5.05 -9.68
N TYR A 33 -10.48 4.70 -9.69
CA TYR A 33 -10.02 3.32 -9.61
C TYR A 33 -10.50 2.64 -8.32
N GLY A 34 -10.42 3.33 -7.19
CA GLY A 34 -10.94 2.87 -5.90
C GLY A 34 -12.46 2.63 -5.93
N PHE A 35 -13.23 3.54 -6.53
CA PHE A 35 -14.68 3.36 -6.72
C PHE A 35 -15.00 2.16 -7.61
N VAL A 36 -14.31 2.00 -8.74
CA VAL A 36 -14.49 0.84 -9.63
C VAL A 36 -14.20 -0.46 -8.87
N LEU A 37 -13.12 -0.51 -8.10
CA LEU A 37 -12.80 -1.66 -7.26
C LEU A 37 -13.86 -1.91 -6.18
N SER A 38 -14.38 -0.85 -5.57
CA SER A 38 -15.45 -0.92 -4.56
C SER A 38 -16.72 -1.54 -5.13
N THR A 39 -17.14 -1.13 -6.35
CA THR A 39 -18.33 -1.69 -7.01
C THR A 39 -18.19 -3.16 -7.39
N ARG A 40 -16.96 -3.66 -7.58
CA ARG A 40 -16.68 -5.06 -7.89
C ARG A 40 -16.46 -5.92 -6.65
N ARG A 41 -16.30 -5.29 -5.48
CA ARG A 41 -16.01 -5.96 -4.23
C ARG A 41 -17.31 -6.09 -3.45
N ASP A 42 -17.75 -7.32 -3.22
CA ASP A 42 -18.87 -7.54 -2.30
C ASP A 42 -18.54 -6.99 -0.91
N VAL A 43 -19.54 -6.38 -0.27
CA VAL A 43 -19.39 -5.80 1.07
C VAL A 43 -19.01 -6.92 2.05
N GLY A 44 -17.84 -6.79 2.67
CA GLY A 44 -17.28 -7.80 3.57
C GLY A 44 -16.45 -8.90 2.90
N ALA A 45 -16.52 -9.05 1.57
CA ALA A 45 -15.61 -9.93 0.82
C ALA A 45 -14.28 -9.22 0.53
N GLY A 46 -13.23 -9.96 0.18
CA GLY A 46 -11.99 -9.37 -0.36
C GLY A 46 -12.08 -9.18 -1.88
N LEU A 47 -11.16 -8.40 -2.46
CA LEU A 47 -11.03 -8.28 -3.92
C LEU A 47 -10.64 -9.59 -4.63
N ARG A 48 -10.14 -10.56 -3.89
CA ARG A 48 -9.81 -11.91 -4.38
C ARG A 48 -10.79 -12.90 -3.79
N ALA A 49 -11.34 -13.76 -4.66
CA ALA A 49 -12.19 -14.86 -4.25
C ALA A 49 -11.52 -15.72 -3.17
N ALA A 50 -12.29 -16.11 -2.15
CA ALA A 50 -11.81 -17.03 -1.14
C ALA A 50 -11.52 -18.38 -1.78
N ARG A 51 -10.27 -18.87 -1.68
CA ARG A 51 -9.93 -20.22 -2.13
C ARG A 51 -10.63 -21.24 -1.23
N LEU A 52 -11.28 -22.22 -1.85
CA LEU A 52 -11.73 -23.44 -1.18
C LEU A 52 -10.49 -24.09 -0.55
N GLY A 53 -10.40 -24.01 0.79
CA GLY A 53 -9.29 -24.54 1.56
C GLY A 53 -9.24 -26.07 1.53
N ARG A 54 -8.27 -26.64 2.23
CA ARG A 54 -8.19 -28.10 2.43
C ARG A 54 -9.43 -28.59 3.20
N ARG A 55 -9.93 -29.78 2.85
CA ARG A 55 -11.09 -30.43 3.49
C ARG A 55 -10.90 -30.68 4.99
N THR A 56 -9.67 -30.89 5.43
CA THR A 56 -9.31 -31.12 6.83
C THR A 56 -8.53 -29.92 7.39
N ALA A 57 -8.89 -29.48 8.59
CA ALA A 57 -8.16 -28.43 9.31
C ALA A 57 -6.80 -28.96 9.77
N SER A 58 -5.72 -28.20 9.56
CA SER A 58 -4.42 -28.54 10.15
C SER A 58 -4.45 -28.28 11.66
N GLY A 59 -3.61 -28.98 12.43
CA GLY A 59 -3.54 -28.80 13.89
C GLY A 59 -3.17 -27.39 14.36
N ALA A 60 -2.66 -26.53 13.47
CA ALA A 60 -2.46 -25.11 13.76
C ALA A 60 -3.77 -24.31 13.71
N LEU A 61 -4.70 -24.67 12.80
CA LEU A 61 -5.99 -23.99 12.66
C LEU A 61 -6.98 -24.34 13.76
N THR A 62 -6.76 -25.45 14.48
CA THR A 62 -7.57 -25.82 15.65
C THR A 62 -7.21 -25.00 16.89
N ARG A 63 -6.11 -24.24 16.85
CA ARG A 63 -5.70 -23.33 17.94
C ARG A 63 -6.00 -21.88 17.57
N PRO A 64 -6.43 -21.03 18.53
CA PRO A 64 -6.81 -19.64 18.27
C PRO A 64 -5.67 -18.83 17.65
N PHE A 65 -4.43 -19.06 18.08
CA PHE A 65 -3.27 -18.37 17.56
C PHE A 65 -2.99 -18.70 16.09
N GLY A 66 -3.05 -19.97 15.69
CA GLY A 66 -2.80 -20.35 14.29
C GLY A 66 -3.90 -19.84 13.36
N LEU A 67 -5.14 -19.73 13.84
CA LEU A 67 -6.21 -19.05 13.12
C LEU A 67 -5.93 -17.55 12.97
N ALA A 68 -5.55 -16.88 14.06
CA ALA A 68 -5.25 -15.45 14.06
C ALA A 68 -4.12 -15.09 13.09
N VAL A 69 -3.01 -15.86 13.11
CA VAL A 69 -1.90 -15.69 12.17
C VAL A 69 -2.36 -15.91 10.73
N ARG A 70 -3.17 -16.93 10.45
CA ARG A 70 -3.68 -17.17 9.10
C ARG A 70 -4.55 -16.01 8.59
N LEU A 71 -5.35 -15.40 9.46
CA LEU A 71 -6.20 -14.26 9.11
C LEU A 71 -5.37 -12.99 8.86
N HIS A 72 -4.36 -12.73 9.70
CA HIS A 72 -3.56 -11.51 9.64
C HIS A 72 -2.30 -11.63 8.78
N ARG A 73 -1.98 -12.82 8.24
CA ARG A 73 -0.76 -13.05 7.44
C ARG A 73 -0.56 -12.05 6.32
N ALA A 74 -1.63 -11.64 5.64
CA ALA A 74 -1.53 -10.69 4.53
C ALA A 74 -1.11 -9.31 5.05
N THR A 75 -1.70 -8.86 6.15
CA THR A 75 -1.33 -7.63 6.84
C THR A 75 0.10 -7.69 7.35
N LEU A 76 0.49 -8.78 8.03
CA LEU A 76 1.84 -8.98 8.54
C LEU A 76 2.89 -8.96 7.42
N LEU A 77 2.62 -9.65 6.30
CA LEU A 77 3.50 -9.62 5.12
C LEU A 77 3.56 -8.24 4.48
N GLY A 78 2.43 -7.54 4.36
CA GLY A 78 2.39 -6.18 3.81
C GLY A 78 3.21 -5.19 4.64
N PHE A 79 3.00 -5.18 5.95
CA PHE A 79 3.76 -4.33 6.87
C PHE A 79 5.24 -4.74 6.93
N GLY A 80 5.53 -6.03 7.01
CA GLY A 80 6.90 -6.54 7.02
C GLY A 80 7.68 -6.17 5.76
N ALA A 81 7.06 -6.29 4.58
CA ALA A 81 7.65 -5.85 3.32
C ALA A 81 7.88 -4.34 3.28
N GLY A 82 6.91 -3.54 3.75
CA GLY A 82 7.05 -2.08 3.84
C GLY A 82 8.18 -1.66 4.78
N LEU A 83 8.27 -2.26 5.96
CA LEU A 83 9.35 -2.04 6.92
C LEU A 83 10.71 -2.43 6.35
N CYS A 84 10.79 -3.58 5.67
CA CYS A 84 12.02 -4.03 5.01
C CYS A 84 12.46 -3.05 3.91
N LEU A 85 11.55 -2.64 3.02
CA LEU A 85 11.84 -1.66 1.97
C LEU A 85 12.30 -0.33 2.56
N MET A 86 11.61 0.15 3.59
CA MET A 86 11.97 1.38 4.28
C MET A 86 13.36 1.28 4.92
N GLY A 87 13.67 0.14 5.57
CA GLY A 87 14.97 -0.14 6.14
C GLY A 87 16.09 -0.15 5.10
N VAL A 88 15.86 -0.75 3.92
CA VAL A 88 16.82 -0.74 2.80
C VAL A 88 17.07 0.68 2.30
N MET A 89 16.01 1.47 2.11
CA MET A 89 16.13 2.86 1.66
C MET A 89 16.95 3.71 2.63
N TYR A 90 16.61 3.71 3.92
CA TYR A 90 17.35 4.48 4.91
C TYR A 90 18.75 3.93 5.16
N GLY A 91 18.92 2.60 5.16
CA GLY A 91 20.23 1.96 5.32
C GLY A 91 21.21 2.37 4.22
N SER A 92 20.74 2.50 2.97
CA SER A 92 21.60 2.97 1.87
C SER A 92 22.08 4.41 2.05
N ILE A 93 21.20 5.30 2.51
CA ILE A 93 21.53 6.73 2.72
C ILE A 93 22.46 6.90 3.94
N LEU A 94 22.19 6.17 5.03
CA LEU A 94 23.00 6.24 6.24
C LEU A 94 24.39 5.59 6.05
N GLY A 95 24.49 4.58 5.19
CA GLY A 95 25.77 4.00 4.79
C GLY A 95 26.65 5.03 4.08
N GLU A 96 26.11 5.75 3.09
CA GLU A 96 26.84 6.82 2.38
C GLU A 96 27.20 8.01 3.27
N ALA A 97 26.42 8.30 4.32
CA ALA A 97 26.70 9.39 5.25
C ALA A 97 27.71 9.03 6.35
N ALA A 98 28.03 7.74 6.53
CA ALA A 98 29.00 7.25 7.51
C ALA A 98 30.42 7.12 6.94
N ASP A 99 30.56 7.17 5.61
CA ASP A 99 31.82 7.23 4.86
C ASP A 99 32.19 8.69 4.53
#